data_AF-A0A1V4AXU9-F1
#
_entry.id   AF-A0A1V4AXU9-F1
#
_cell.length_a   1.000
_cell.length_b   1.000
_cell.length_c   1.000
_cell.angle_alpha   90.00
_cell.angle_beta   90.00
_cell.angle_gamma   90.00
#
_symmetry.space_group_name_H-M   'P 1'
#
loop_
_entity.id
_entity.type
_entity.pdbx_description
1 polymer ?
#
loop_
_entity_poly.entity_id
_entity_poly.type
_entity_poly.pdbx_seq_one_letter_code
_entity_poly.pdbx_strand_id
1 'polypeptide(L)'
;MDPVALQSMFPRRIAFMMTELYYESRGKWLFQLLHCICVREKGSNRAALKQGLEVLNKNNVLGIFPEGGVSREGLLQEGNPGIGFLAVKSGAPVIPAFISGTYQALPKGAKIPKISRITIIFGKPMTFASVGDPEKKKGIEEITRMIMEYIEKLSFSDKPKE
;
A
#
# COMPACT_ATOMS: atom_id res chain seq x y z
N MET A 1 -5.57 -8.03 -6.92
CA MET A 1 -6.22 -8.97 -5.99
C MET A 1 -5.89 -8.61 -4.53
N ASP A 2 -4.71 -8.05 -4.32
CA ASP A 2 -4.14 -7.67 -3.03
C ASP A 2 -5.07 -6.84 -2.11
N PRO A 3 -5.84 -5.82 -2.58
CA PRO A 3 -6.77 -5.10 -1.70
C PRO A 3 -7.90 -5.97 -1.15
N VAL A 4 -8.38 -6.94 -1.94
CA VAL A 4 -9.46 -7.85 -1.53
C VAL A 4 -8.93 -8.85 -0.50
N ALA A 5 -7.73 -9.40 -0.75
CA ALA A 5 -7.07 -10.29 0.20
C ALA A 5 -6.81 -9.58 1.54
N LEU A 6 -6.26 -8.36 1.51
CA LEU A 6 -6.09 -7.53 2.70
C LEU A 6 -7.42 -7.25 3.41
N GLN A 7 -8.44 -6.74 2.70
CA GLN A 7 -9.72 -6.42 3.32
C GLN A 7 -10.38 -7.64 3.97
N SER A 8 -10.23 -8.84 3.41
CA SER A 8 -10.79 -10.06 3.98
C SER A 8 -10.16 -10.47 5.31
N MET A 9 -8.92 -10.02 5.58
CA MET A 9 -8.21 -10.32 6.83
C MET A 9 -8.51 -9.33 7.96
N PHE A 10 -9.08 -8.16 7.65
CA PHE A 10 -9.35 -7.13 8.66
C PHE A 10 -10.85 -6.89 8.85
N PRO A 11 -11.36 -6.90 10.10
CA PRO A 11 -12.77 -6.60 10.38
C PRO A 11 -13.11 -5.12 10.15
N ARG A 12 -12.10 -4.24 10.15
CA ARG A 12 -12.27 -2.81 9.84
C ARG A 12 -12.16 -2.59 8.33
N ARG A 13 -12.99 -1.67 7.82
CA ARG A 13 -12.88 -1.24 6.42
C ARG A 13 -11.57 -0.50 6.19
N ILE A 14 -10.88 -0.86 5.12
CA ILE A 14 -9.64 -0.24 4.66
C ILE A 14 -9.98 0.61 3.45
N ALA A 15 -9.74 1.92 3.55
CA ALA A 15 -9.75 2.78 2.37
C ALA A 15 -8.43 2.57 1.62
N PHE A 16 -8.46 2.30 0.32
CA PHE A 16 -7.24 2.02 -0.45
C PHE A 16 -6.87 3.20 -1.33
N MET A 17 -5.61 3.64 -1.26
CA MET A 17 -5.06 4.62 -2.18
C MET A 17 -4.43 3.90 -3.37
N MET A 18 -5.01 4.08 -4.58
CA MET A 18 -4.63 3.32 -5.78
C MET A 18 -4.57 4.20 -7.03
N THR A 19 -3.70 3.82 -7.97
CA THR A 19 -3.52 4.52 -9.24
C THR A 19 -4.74 4.37 -10.17
N GLU A 20 -5.04 5.42 -10.92
CA GLU A 20 -6.18 5.52 -11.87
C GLU A 20 -6.25 4.38 -12.90
N LEU A 21 -5.10 3.82 -13.33
CA LEU A 21 -5.02 2.66 -14.22
C LEU A 21 -5.78 1.43 -13.69
N TYR A 22 -5.91 1.29 -12.37
CA TYR A 22 -6.66 0.20 -11.75
C TYR A 22 -8.15 0.53 -11.58
N TYR A 23 -8.49 1.81 -11.45
CA TYR A 23 -9.85 2.27 -11.25
C TYR A 23 -10.73 2.06 -12.49
N GLU A 24 -10.16 2.15 -13.69
CA GLU A 24 -10.85 1.95 -14.97
C GLU A 24 -10.96 0.45 -15.38
N SER A 25 -10.52 -0.47 -14.53
CA SER A 25 -10.67 -1.92 -14.73
C SER A 25 -12.10 -2.43 -14.43
N ARG A 26 -12.41 -3.67 -14.85
CA ARG A 26 -13.69 -4.40 -14.63
C ARG A 26 -14.16 -4.51 -13.16
N GLY A 27 -13.40 -3.99 -12.19
CA GLY A 27 -13.71 -3.96 -10.75
C GLY A 27 -14.16 -2.61 -10.20
N LYS A 28 -14.48 -1.61 -11.04
CA LYS A 28 -14.84 -0.25 -10.62
C LYS A 28 -15.89 -0.18 -9.49
N TRP A 29 -16.94 -1.01 -9.55
CA TRP A 29 -17.96 -1.09 -8.51
C TRP A 29 -17.43 -1.58 -7.16
N LEU A 30 -16.49 -2.53 -7.18
CA LEU A 30 -15.84 -3.06 -5.99
C LEU A 30 -14.88 -2.03 -5.38
N PHE A 31 -14.18 -1.26 -6.21
CA PHE A 31 -13.31 -0.17 -5.73
C PHE A 31 -14.09 1.01 -5.16
N GLN A 32 -15.28 1.29 -5.69
CA GLN A 32 -16.22 2.24 -5.08
C GLN A 32 -16.73 1.74 -3.72
N LEU A 33 -17.01 0.45 -3.58
CA LEU A 33 -17.41 -0.16 -2.31
C LEU A 33 -16.28 -0.13 -1.26
N LEU A 34 -15.02 -0.27 -1.70
CA LEU A 34 -13.82 -0.24 -0.84
C LEU A 34 -13.29 1.17 -0.55
N HIS A 35 -14.04 2.23 -0.87
CA HIS A 35 -13.66 3.64 -0.66
C HIS A 35 -12.25 3.95 -1.21
N CYS A 36 -11.99 3.56 -2.45
CA CYS A 36 -10.69 3.82 -3.06
C CYS A 36 -10.45 5.32 -3.32
N ILE A 37 -9.29 5.80 -2.89
CA ILE A 37 -8.79 7.14 -3.19
C ILE A 37 -7.92 7.05 -4.44
N CYS A 38 -8.38 7.67 -5.53
CA CYS A 38 -7.64 7.66 -6.80
C CYS A 38 -6.42 8.57 -6.75
N VAL A 39 -5.26 8.02 -7.13
CA VAL A 39 -4.00 8.74 -7.34
C VAL A 39 -3.72 8.79 -8.83
N ARG A 40 -3.32 9.96 -9.33
CA ARG A 40 -2.92 10.13 -10.73
C ARG A 40 -1.44 9.80 -10.89
N GLU A 41 -1.07 9.12 -11.97
CA GLU A 41 0.36 8.89 -12.29
C GLU A 41 1.09 10.19 -12.61
N LYS A 42 0.38 11.18 -13.18
CA LYS A 42 0.92 12.48 -13.57
C LYS A 42 0.13 13.63 -12.93
N GLY A 43 0.87 14.61 -12.42
CA GLY A 43 0.31 15.84 -11.85
C GLY A 43 0.32 15.87 -10.32
N SER A 44 -0.37 16.88 -9.75
CA SER A 44 -0.38 17.11 -8.31
C SER A 44 -1.37 16.19 -7.59
N ASN A 45 -0.87 15.22 -6.83
CA ASN A 45 -1.68 14.30 -6.02
C ASN A 45 -2.11 14.88 -4.65
N ARG A 46 -2.11 16.21 -4.51
CA ARG A 46 -2.46 16.91 -3.25
C ARG A 46 -3.86 16.54 -2.75
N ALA A 47 -4.84 16.42 -3.65
CA ALA A 47 -6.21 16.05 -3.28
C ALA A 47 -6.30 14.64 -2.69
N ALA A 48 -5.60 13.66 -3.30
CA ALA A 48 -5.55 12.29 -2.82
C ALA A 48 -4.87 12.19 -1.44
N LEU A 49 -3.75 12.91 -1.26
CA LEU A 49 -3.06 12.98 0.03
C LEU A 49 -3.95 13.61 1.11
N LYS A 50 -4.69 14.68 0.78
CA LYS A 50 -5.64 15.29 1.72
C LYS A 50 -6.75 14.32 2.14
N GLN A 51 -7.33 13.59 1.19
CA GLN A 51 -8.33 12.55 1.50
C GLN A 51 -7.74 11.43 2.37
N GLY A 52 -6.49 11.02 2.09
CA GLY A 52 -5.77 10.04 2.91
C GLY A 52 -5.61 10.51 4.36
N LEU A 53 -5.23 11.78 4.57
CA LEU A 53 -5.16 12.37 5.90
C LEU A 53 -6.52 12.42 6.59
N GLU A 54 -7.59 12.77 5.87
CA GLU A 54 -8.95 12.78 6.44
C GLU A 54 -9.41 11.38 6.89
N VAL A 55 -9.06 10.33 6.15
CA VAL A 55 -9.31 8.94 6.56
C VAL A 55 -8.58 8.63 7.87
N LEU A 56 -7.28 8.92 7.92
CA LEU A 56 -6.45 8.64 9.09
C LEU A 56 -6.90 9.44 10.33
N ASN A 57 -7.25 10.71 10.17
CA ASN A 57 -7.74 11.57 11.25
C ASN A 57 -9.10 11.11 11.81
N LYS A 58 -9.88 10.37 11.03
CA LYS A 58 -11.14 9.75 11.47
C LYS A 58 -10.93 8.38 12.14
N ASN A 59 -9.70 8.03 12.53
CA ASN A 59 -9.33 6.72 13.09
C ASN A 59 -9.66 5.53 12.17
N ASN A 60 -9.72 5.76 10.85
CA ASN A 60 -9.91 4.70 9.87
C ASN A 60 -8.57 4.18 9.36
N VAL A 61 -8.61 3.03 8.67
CA VAL A 61 -7.42 2.38 8.11
C VAL A 61 -7.24 2.80 6.66
N LEU A 62 -6.02 3.21 6.31
CA LEU A 62 -5.62 3.53 4.94
C LEU A 62 -4.62 2.50 4.43
N GLY A 63 -4.97 1.79 3.36
CA GLY A 63 -4.08 0.87 2.65
C GLY A 63 -3.40 1.57 1.49
N ILE A 64 -2.08 1.48 1.41
CA ILE A 64 -1.27 2.12 0.37
C ILE A 64 -0.32 1.09 -0.21
N PHE A 65 -0.24 1.02 -1.53
CA PHE A 65 0.80 0.28 -2.23
C PHE A 65 1.89 1.28 -2.63
N PRO A 66 3.04 1.30 -1.92
CA PRO A 66 4.03 2.36 -2.07
C PRO A 66 4.63 2.41 -3.49
N GLU A 67 4.60 1.30 -4.22
CA GLU A 67 5.10 1.18 -5.59
C GLU A 67 4.17 1.79 -6.66
N GLY A 68 2.90 2.06 -6.33
CA GLY A 68 1.94 2.66 -7.26
C GLY A 68 1.53 1.79 -8.47
N GLY A 69 2.10 0.59 -8.63
CA GLY A 69 1.82 -0.34 -9.72
C GLY A 69 1.86 -1.81 -9.28
N VAL A 70 1.43 -2.72 -10.17
CA VAL A 70 1.61 -4.16 -9.98
C VAL A 70 3.04 -4.51 -10.36
N SER A 71 3.80 -5.07 -9.42
CA SER A 71 5.13 -5.60 -9.72
C SER A 71 5.04 -6.60 -10.87
N ARG A 72 5.79 -6.34 -11.95
CA ARG A 72 5.80 -7.18 -13.16
C ARG A 72 6.61 -8.46 -12.96
N GLU A 73 7.52 -8.46 -11.99
CA GLU A 73 8.51 -9.52 -11.77
C GLU A 73 8.59 -9.99 -10.31
N GLY A 74 7.72 -9.49 -9.42
CA GLY A 74 7.77 -9.79 -7.98
C GLY A 74 8.87 -9.03 -7.23
N LEU A 75 9.57 -8.11 -7.90
CA LEU A 75 10.55 -7.20 -7.32
C LEU A 75 9.86 -5.94 -6.78
N LEU A 76 10.33 -5.44 -5.64
CA LEU A 76 9.86 -4.18 -5.06
C LEU A 76 10.34 -3.00 -5.92
N GLN A 77 9.45 -2.08 -6.26
CA GLN A 77 9.77 -0.84 -6.97
C GLN A 77 10.09 0.31 -6.00
N GLU A 78 10.56 1.43 -6.54
CA GLU A 78 10.84 2.63 -5.75
C GLU A 78 9.55 3.16 -5.09
N GLY A 79 9.62 3.42 -3.79
CA GLY A 79 8.48 3.86 -2.99
C GLY A 79 8.11 5.33 -3.27
N ASN A 80 6.82 5.60 -3.44
CA ASN A 80 6.32 6.95 -3.64
C ASN A 80 6.42 7.78 -2.33
N PRO A 81 6.96 9.02 -2.38
CA PRO A 81 7.13 9.87 -1.20
C PRO A 81 5.81 10.21 -0.47
N GLY A 82 4.65 10.01 -1.12
CA GLY A 82 3.34 10.20 -0.49
C GLY A 82 3.13 9.40 0.79
N ILE A 83 3.73 8.20 0.91
CA ILE A 83 3.59 7.38 2.13
C ILE A 83 4.32 8.01 3.32
N GLY A 84 5.54 8.51 3.12
CA GLY A 84 6.29 9.21 4.16
C GLY A 84 5.58 10.49 4.61
N PHE A 85 4.99 11.24 3.67
CA PHE A 85 4.21 12.43 3.98
C PHE A 85 3.01 12.10 4.88
N LEU A 86 2.23 11.07 4.52
CA LEU A 86 1.05 10.65 5.29
C LEU A 86 1.44 10.12 6.67
N ALA A 87 2.49 9.31 6.76
CA ALA A 87 2.96 8.74 8.02
C ALA A 87 3.35 9.84 9.03
N VAL A 88 4.06 10.88 8.58
CA VAL A 88 4.46 11.97 9.46
C VAL A 88 3.32 12.90 9.79
N LYS A 89 2.58 13.39 8.78
CA LYS A 89 1.53 14.40 9.01
C LYS A 89 0.34 13.86 9.79
N SER A 90 0.04 12.56 9.70
CA SER A 90 -1.02 11.93 10.49
C SER A 90 -0.55 11.47 11.87
N GLY A 91 0.75 11.19 12.05
CA GLY A 91 1.27 10.51 13.24
C GLY A 91 0.77 9.08 13.42
N ALA A 92 0.06 8.53 12.43
CA ALA A 92 -0.54 7.20 12.52
C ALA A 92 0.55 6.10 12.47
N PRO A 93 0.34 4.97 13.17
CA PRO A 93 1.24 3.82 13.07
C PRO A 93 1.13 3.20 11.68
N VAL A 94 2.29 2.99 11.04
CA VAL A 94 2.43 2.30 9.76
C VAL A 94 2.74 0.83 10.04
N ILE A 95 1.95 -0.07 9.46
CA ILE A 95 2.21 -1.51 9.54
C ILE A 95 2.68 -1.97 8.15
N PRO A 96 3.97 -2.29 7.98
CA PRO A 96 4.47 -2.82 6.71
C PRO A 96 3.87 -4.20 6.46
N ALA A 97 3.44 -4.46 5.23
CA ALA A 97 2.87 -5.73 4.82
C ALA A 97 3.51 -6.20 3.52
N PHE A 98 3.95 -7.45 3.49
CA PHE A 98 4.40 -8.14 2.29
C PHE A 98 3.34 -9.12 1.84
N ILE A 99 3.07 -9.16 0.52
CA ILE A 99 2.06 -10.03 -0.09
C ILE A 99 2.72 -10.82 -1.20
N SER A 100 2.61 -12.14 -1.15
CA SER A 100 3.10 -13.07 -2.18
C SER A 100 2.00 -14.04 -2.62
N GLY A 101 2.19 -14.68 -3.78
CA GLY A 101 1.23 -15.67 -4.30
C GLY A 101 0.06 -15.08 -5.09
N THR A 102 -0.18 -13.77 -5.02
CA THR A 102 -1.31 -13.10 -5.71
C THR A 102 -1.10 -13.00 -7.22
N TYR A 103 0.16 -12.89 -7.67
CA TYR A 103 0.49 -12.95 -9.09
C TYR A 103 0.17 -14.32 -9.71
N GLN A 104 0.46 -15.40 -8.99
CA GLN A 104 0.16 -16.77 -9.41
C GLN A 104 -1.36 -17.04 -9.40
N ALA A 105 -2.07 -16.44 -8.45
CA ALA A 105 -3.53 -16.55 -8.34
C ALA A 105 -4.24 -15.91 -9.53
N LEU A 106 -3.82 -14.70 -9.93
CA LEU A 106 -4.45 -13.96 -11.03
C LEU A 106 -3.39 -13.23 -11.86
N PRO A 107 -2.66 -13.94 -12.75
CA PRO A 107 -1.64 -13.33 -13.57
C PRO A 107 -2.26 -12.33 -14.55
N LYS A 108 -1.46 -11.34 -14.95
CA LYS A 108 -1.93 -10.25 -15.83
C LYS A 108 -2.47 -10.82 -17.15
N GLY A 109 -3.75 -10.59 -17.42
CA GLY A 109 -4.45 -11.09 -18.61
C GLY A 109 -5.30 -12.35 -18.39
N ALA A 110 -5.17 -13.03 -17.24
CA ALA A 110 -6.07 -14.11 -16.88
C ALA A 110 -7.45 -13.58 -16.50
N LYS A 111 -8.51 -14.25 -16.99
CA LYS A 111 -9.91 -13.90 -16.70
C LYS A 111 -10.46 -14.62 -15.46
N ILE A 112 -9.85 -15.73 -15.06
CA ILE A 112 -10.31 -16.60 -13.97
C ILE A 112 -9.16 -16.78 -12.98
N PRO A 113 -9.37 -16.54 -11.68
CA PRO A 113 -8.36 -16.78 -10.66
C PRO A 113 -8.12 -18.29 -10.50
N LYS A 114 -6.85 -18.67 -10.36
CA LYS A 114 -6.45 -20.02 -9.96
C LYS A 114 -6.37 -20.08 -8.44
N ILE A 115 -6.73 -21.24 -7.87
CA ILE A 115 -6.49 -21.51 -6.46
C ILE A 115 -4.98 -21.63 -6.27
N SER A 116 -4.38 -20.63 -5.64
CA SER A 116 -2.98 -20.64 -5.23
C SER A 116 -2.87 -20.20 -3.77
N ARG A 117 -1.78 -20.58 -3.13
CA ARG A 117 -1.46 -20.10 -1.78
C ARG A 117 -1.11 -18.61 -1.86
N ILE A 118 -1.84 -17.79 -1.12
CA ILE A 118 -1.55 -16.37 -0.91
C ILE A 118 -0.94 -16.25 0.49
N THR A 119 0.23 -15.64 0.58
CA THR A 119 0.87 -15.36 1.88
C THR A 119 0.86 -13.85 2.10
N ILE A 120 0.46 -13.44 3.30
CA ILE A 120 0.55 -12.05 3.75
C ILE A 120 1.32 -12.03 5.07
N ILE A 121 2.43 -11.28 5.11
CA ILE A 121 3.28 -11.13 6.28
C ILE A 121 3.19 -9.68 6.75
N PHE A 122 2.76 -9.48 7.99
CA PHE A 122 2.74 -8.18 8.63
C PHE A 122 3.97 -7.99 9.51
N GLY A 123 4.63 -6.84 9.39
CA GLY A 123 5.71 -6.43 10.27
C GLY A 123 5.19 -5.75 11.55
N LYS A 124 6.13 -5.29 12.36
CA LYS A 124 5.81 -4.52 13.58
C LYS A 124 5.30 -3.12 13.21
N PRO A 125 4.33 -2.57 13.95
CA PRO A 125 3.91 -1.18 13.79
C PRO A 125 5.09 -0.21 13.97
N MET A 126 5.17 0.79 13.10
CA MET A 126 6.20 1.83 13.08
C MET A 126 5.56 3.20 13.21
N THR A 127 6.11 4.07 14.04
CA THR A 127 5.64 5.46 14.19
C THR A 127 6.75 6.41 13.84
N PHE A 128 6.44 7.46 13.08
CA PHE A 128 7.43 8.40 12.56
C PHE A 128 7.23 9.84 13.06
N ALA A 129 6.45 10.01 14.13
CA ALA A 129 6.15 11.32 14.71
C ALA A 129 7.40 12.11 15.18
N SER A 130 8.53 11.42 15.39
CA SER A 130 9.78 11.99 15.89
C SER A 130 10.95 11.91 14.89
N VAL A 131 10.72 11.47 13.65
CA VAL A 131 11.80 11.27 12.67
C VAL A 131 11.92 12.50 11.76
N GLY A 132 12.95 13.31 12.01
CA GLY A 132 13.31 14.47 11.18
C GLY A 132 12.33 15.64 11.29
N ASP A 133 12.56 16.67 10.48
CA ASP A 133 11.64 17.79 10.29
C ASP A 133 10.57 17.37 9.25
N PRO A 134 9.31 17.15 9.66
CA PRO A 134 8.18 16.74 8.80
C PRO A 134 7.98 17.60 7.56
N GLU A 135 8.48 18.83 7.61
CA GLU A 135 8.28 19.84 6.58
C GLU A 135 9.40 19.80 5.53
N LYS A 136 10.50 19.09 5.82
CA LYS A 136 11.63 18.95 4.90
C LYS A 136 11.45 17.72 4.03
N LYS A 137 11.54 17.92 2.72
CA LYS A 137 11.49 16.88 1.68
C LYS A 137 12.40 15.68 1.99
N LYS A 138 13.60 15.93 2.54
CA LYS A 138 14.57 14.90 2.93
C LYS A 138 14.02 13.92 3.98
N GLY A 139 13.26 14.40 4.97
CA GLY A 139 12.68 13.54 6.00
C GLY A 139 11.59 12.62 5.43
N ILE A 140 10.77 13.13 4.51
CA ILE A 140 9.74 12.35 3.82
C ILE A 140 10.34 11.22 2.99
N GLU A 141 11.40 11.52 2.22
CA GLU A 141 12.12 10.54 1.41
C GLU A 141 12.79 9.47 2.29
N GLU A 142 13.41 9.87 3.40
CA GLU A 142 14.03 8.96 4.34
C GLU A 142 13.02 7.99 4.98
N ILE A 143 11.88 8.50 5.44
CA ILE A 143 10.82 7.66 6.03
C ILE A 143 10.24 6.70 4.99
N THR A 144 10.04 7.18 3.76
CA THR A 144 9.59 6.34 2.65
C THR A 144 10.58 5.19 2.42
N ARG A 145 11.88 5.50 2.36
CA ARG A 145 12.94 4.49 2.23
C ARG A 145 12.92 3.49 3.40
N MET A 146 12.80 3.96 4.64
CA MET A 146 12.71 3.09 5.80
C MET A 146 11.52 2.12 5.68
N ILE A 147 10.32 2.62 5.33
CA ILE A 147 9.14 1.75 5.17
C ILE A 147 9.39 0.68 4.10
N MET A 148 9.98 1.05 2.96
CA MET A 148 10.31 0.11 1.88
C MET A 148 11.32 -0.95 2.32
N GLU A 149 12.39 -0.57 3.01
CA GLU A 149 13.40 -1.50 3.55
C GLU A 149 12.78 -2.50 4.54
N TYR A 150 11.81 -2.05 5.35
CA TYR A 150 11.09 -2.97 6.24
C TYR A 150 10.21 -3.95 5.48
N ILE A 151 9.50 -3.50 4.43
CA ILE A 151 8.72 -4.38 3.56
C ILE A 151 9.63 -5.41 2.88
N GLU A 152 10.80 -4.98 2.39
CA GLU A 152 11.81 -5.86 1.80
C GLU A 152 12.31 -6.91 2.78
N LYS A 153 12.58 -6.54 4.04
CA LYS A 153 12.94 -7.49 5.10
C LYS A 153 11.87 -8.56 5.35
N LEU A 154 10.59 -8.21 5.20
CA LEU A 154 9.50 -9.18 5.31
C LEU A 154 9.51 -10.18 4.15
N SER A 155 9.92 -9.76 2.95
CA SER A 155 10.02 -10.66 1.78
C SER A 155 11.02 -11.80 2.00
N PHE A 156 12.12 -11.54 2.71
CA PHE A 156 13.11 -12.57 3.07
C PHE A 156 12.59 -13.57 4.12
N SER A 157 11.58 -13.18 4.90
CA SER A 157 10.95 -14.07 5.89
C SER A 157 9.99 -15.08 5.25
N ASP A 158 9.59 -14.87 3.99
CA ASP A 158 8.75 -15.79 3.21
C ASP A 158 9.56 -16.88 2.49
N LYS A 159 10.91 -16.78 2.47
CA LYS A 159 11.74 -17.82 1.85
C LYS A 159 11.67 -19.11 2.69
N PRO A 160 11.43 -20.28 2.07
CA PRO A 160 11.47 -21.54 2.80
C PRO A 160 12.84 -21.68 3.47
N LYS A 161 12.84 -21.96 4.77
CA LYS A 161 14.04 -22.47 5.43
C LYS A 161 14.42 -23.77 4.71
N GLU A 162 15.62 -23.82 4.15
CA GLU A 162 16.23 -25.05 3.61
C GLU A 162 16.15 -26.20 4.62
#